data_AF-A0A3P7FYG8-F1
#
_entry.id   AF-A0A3P7FYG8-F1
#
_cell.length_a   1.000
_cell.length_b   1.000
_cell.length_c   1.000
_cell.angle_alpha   90.00
_cell.angle_beta   90.00
_cell.angle_gamma   90.00
#
_symmetry.space_group_name_H-M   'P 1'
#
loop_
_entity.id
_entity.type
_entity.pdbx_description
1 polymer ?
#
loop_
_entity_poly.entity_id
_entity_poly.type
_entity_poly.pdbx_seq_one_letter_code
_entity_poly.pdbx_strand_id
1 'polypeptide(L)'
;MPDANDIFTVNIKVPLTDDEATKEGALLVLKEIKPTWKRELISFKAFTVGITNKILCATYSPANGTTHKEQLLFRIYGNNTDKIIDRNKEFNNWLYLASHGCAAQIYARFSGGIVSGFLPGNTLTVDNLRDDTIVTNTCKSLSRLHKLKPNTGDEAKPTLFIKIKQFLANFSAHYENKQKQERYDKFFKQREISFLHDLHCLRDIIQRRQSKVVFCHND
;
A
#
# COMPACT_ATOMS: atom_id res chain seq x y z
N MET A 1 4.86 11.83 -16.80
CA MET A 1 5.09 10.67 -15.91
C MET A 1 6.46 10.14 -16.27
N PRO A 2 7.42 9.99 -15.34
CA PRO A 2 8.64 9.23 -15.63
C PRO A 2 8.23 7.82 -16.07
N ASP A 3 8.85 7.28 -17.12
CA ASP A 3 8.56 5.90 -17.52
C ASP A 3 8.92 4.97 -16.34
N ALA A 4 8.21 3.87 -16.19
CA ALA A 4 8.55 2.85 -15.19
C ALA A 4 10.01 2.39 -15.36
N ASN A 5 10.52 2.43 -16.59
CA ASN A 5 11.90 2.12 -16.95
C ASN A 5 12.91 3.20 -16.52
N ASP A 6 12.47 4.43 -16.27
CA ASP A 6 13.33 5.55 -15.82
C ASP A 6 13.57 5.50 -14.30
N ILE A 7 12.81 4.67 -13.57
CA ILE A 7 12.96 4.54 -12.12
C ILE A 7 14.17 3.69 -11.81
N PHE A 8 15.10 4.27 -11.06
CA PHE A 8 16.32 3.61 -10.61
C PHE A 8 15.99 2.27 -9.93
N THR A 9 16.56 1.19 -10.44
CA THR A 9 16.30 -0.17 -9.96
C THR A 9 17.57 -0.76 -9.40
N VAL A 10 17.50 -1.20 -8.15
CA VAL A 10 18.61 -1.77 -7.40
C VAL A 10 18.37 -3.27 -7.19
N ASN A 11 19.26 -4.12 -7.65
CA ASN A 11 19.12 -5.57 -7.48
C ASN A 11 19.61 -6.04 -6.09
N ILE A 12 19.04 -5.45 -5.02
CA ILE A 12 19.33 -5.80 -3.63
C ILE A 12 18.04 -6.28 -2.98
N LYS A 13 18.08 -7.45 -2.35
CA LYS A 13 16.98 -7.98 -1.57
C LYS A 13 17.11 -7.52 -0.13
N VAL A 14 16.12 -6.79 0.36
CA VAL A 14 16.04 -6.41 1.78
C VAL A 14 15.38 -7.55 2.55
N PRO A 15 16.06 -8.20 3.51
CA PRO A 15 15.48 -9.31 4.26
C PRO A 15 14.38 -8.82 5.20
N LEU A 16 13.41 -9.69 5.47
CA LEU A 16 12.29 -9.46 6.39
C LEU A 16 12.41 -10.28 7.69
N THR A 17 13.53 -10.99 7.88
CA THR A 17 13.73 -11.93 9.01
C THR A 17 13.69 -11.24 10.36
N ASP A 18 14.34 -10.09 10.46
CA ASP A 18 14.47 -9.30 11.68
C ASP A 18 14.75 -7.82 11.33
N ASP A 19 14.60 -6.94 12.31
CA ASP A 19 14.73 -5.50 12.13
C ASP A 19 16.16 -5.05 11.77
N GLU A 20 17.19 -5.69 12.30
CA GLU A 20 18.58 -5.31 12.02
C GLU A 20 18.99 -5.71 10.61
N ALA A 21 18.69 -6.93 10.18
CA ALA A 21 18.92 -7.36 8.80
C ALA A 21 18.13 -6.48 7.81
N THR A 22 16.91 -6.07 8.17
CA THR A 22 16.10 -5.15 7.36
C THR A 22 16.80 -3.78 7.21
N LYS A 23 17.35 -3.23 8.30
CA LYS A 23 18.09 -1.95 8.29
C LYS A 23 19.38 -2.06 7.47
N GLU A 24 20.14 -3.15 7.63
CA GLU A 24 21.36 -3.38 6.83
C GLU A 24 21.05 -3.47 5.34
N GLY A 25 20.01 -4.22 4.95
CA GLY A 25 19.55 -4.28 3.56
C GLY A 25 19.15 -2.89 3.02
N ALA A 26 18.43 -2.10 3.83
CA ALA A 26 18.07 -0.73 3.47
C ALA A 26 19.29 0.19 3.31
N LEU A 27 20.32 0.05 4.16
CA LEU A 27 21.58 0.78 4.03
C LEU A 27 22.31 0.47 2.72
N LEU A 28 22.31 -0.80 2.28
CA LEU A 28 22.89 -1.19 1.00
C LEU A 28 22.15 -0.53 -0.17
N VAL A 29 20.82 -0.46 -0.11
CA VAL A 29 20.03 0.26 -1.12
C VAL A 29 20.31 1.77 -1.06
N LEU A 30 20.39 2.37 0.14
CA LEU A 30 20.70 3.79 0.33
C LEU A 30 22.06 4.17 -0.24
N LYS A 31 23.05 3.29 -0.15
CA LYS A 31 24.37 3.52 -0.75
C LYS A 31 24.30 3.76 -2.25
N GLU A 32 23.39 3.07 -2.95
CA GLU A 32 23.18 3.22 -4.39
C GLU A 32 22.33 4.46 -4.72
N ILE A 33 21.25 4.70 -3.98
CA ILE A 33 20.29 5.77 -4.30
C ILE A 33 20.68 7.16 -3.76
N LYS A 34 21.48 7.17 -2.69
CA LYS A 34 21.93 8.36 -1.96
C LYS A 34 23.40 8.17 -1.53
N PRO A 35 24.35 8.07 -2.48
CA PRO A 35 25.76 7.82 -2.18
C PRO A 35 26.43 8.90 -1.33
N THR A 36 25.84 10.10 -1.28
CA THR A 36 26.31 11.22 -0.45
C THR A 36 25.88 11.11 1.02
N TRP A 37 24.95 10.22 1.35
CA TRP A 37 24.52 10.01 2.74
C TRP A 37 25.54 9.17 3.49
N LYS A 38 26.09 9.74 4.57
CA LYS A 38 26.98 9.03 5.49
C LYS A 38 26.17 8.09 6.39
N ARG A 39 26.60 6.83 6.49
CA ARG A 39 25.91 5.74 7.22
C ARG A 39 25.61 6.12 8.68
N GLU A 40 26.57 6.74 9.35
CA GLU A 40 26.50 7.16 10.75
C GLU A 40 25.48 8.29 11.02
N LEU A 41 25.03 8.97 9.98
CA LEU A 41 24.03 10.05 10.05
C LEU A 41 22.63 9.57 9.63
N ILE A 42 22.47 8.27 9.37
CA ILE A 42 21.19 7.65 9.01
C ILE A 42 20.59 7.00 10.26
N SER A 43 19.35 7.34 10.55
CA SER A 43 18.54 6.70 11.59
C SER A 43 17.34 6.01 10.96
N PHE A 44 16.87 4.94 11.60
CA PHE A 44 15.75 4.14 11.12
C PHE A 44 14.59 4.11 12.12
N LYS A 45 13.36 4.16 11.59
CA LYS A 45 12.13 3.94 12.34
C LYS A 45 11.23 2.96 11.59
N ALA A 46 10.90 1.82 12.21
CA ALA A 46 9.94 0.89 11.66
C ALA A 46 8.49 1.36 11.96
N PHE A 47 7.60 1.23 10.99
CA PHE A 47 6.15 1.37 11.20
C PHE A 47 5.51 -0.02 11.17
N THR A 48 4.82 -0.38 12.26
CA THR A 48 4.39 -1.75 12.57
C THR A 48 2.92 -2.03 12.29
N VAL A 49 2.18 -1.09 11.68
CA VAL A 49 0.72 -1.21 11.47
C VAL A 49 0.37 -2.02 10.21
N GLY A 50 1.34 -2.25 9.32
CA GLY A 50 1.12 -2.96 8.06
C GLY A 50 1.01 -4.47 8.23
N ILE A 51 -0.05 -5.06 7.65
CA ILE A 51 -0.24 -6.52 7.63
C ILE A 51 0.51 -7.16 6.44
N THR A 52 0.47 -6.53 5.27
CA THR A 52 0.97 -7.10 4.00
C THR A 52 2.35 -6.60 3.60
N ASN A 53 2.92 -5.66 4.35
CA ASN A 53 4.20 -5.04 4.05
C ASN A 53 4.85 -4.51 5.33
N LYS A 54 6.18 -4.52 5.36
CA LYS A 54 6.98 -3.81 6.36
C LYS A 54 7.35 -2.44 5.83
N ILE A 55 7.21 -1.41 6.66
CA ILE A 55 7.61 -0.05 6.29
C ILE A 55 8.73 0.40 7.22
N LEU A 56 9.84 0.82 6.63
CA LEU A 56 10.99 1.38 7.35
C LEU A 56 11.26 2.79 6.85
N CYS A 57 11.28 3.76 7.76
CA CYS A 57 11.67 5.13 7.46
C CYS A 57 13.16 5.31 7.72
N ALA A 58 13.91 5.71 6.71
CA ALA A 58 15.29 6.17 6.81
C ALA A 58 15.30 7.69 6.91
N THR A 59 15.96 8.24 7.92
CA THR A 59 16.10 9.69 8.13
C THR A 59 17.58 10.05 8.14
N TYR A 60 17.98 10.91 7.20
CA TYR A 60 19.32 11.48 7.16
C TYR A 60 19.35 12.82 7.88
N SER A 61 20.27 12.97 8.84
CA SER A 61 20.47 14.20 9.62
C SER A 61 21.90 14.71 9.44
N PRO A 62 22.16 15.67 8.54
CA PRO A 62 23.49 16.22 8.33
C PRO A 62 24.08 16.81 9.62
N ALA A 63 25.36 16.57 9.88
CA ALA A 63 26.06 17.08 11.07
C ALA A 63 26.13 18.61 11.15
N ASN A 64 26.01 19.30 10.00
CA ASN A 64 26.21 20.75 9.89
C ASN A 64 25.06 21.60 10.47
N GLY A 65 24.20 21.03 11.33
CA GLY A 65 23.12 21.75 11.99
C GLY A 65 21.98 22.19 11.07
N THR A 66 22.01 21.83 9.78
CA THR A 66 20.90 22.11 8.87
C THR A 66 19.67 21.33 9.33
N THR A 67 18.55 22.03 9.55
CA THR A 67 17.25 21.45 9.92
C THR A 67 16.62 20.62 8.80
N HIS A 68 17.23 20.59 7.61
CA HIS A 68 16.80 19.79 6.47
C HIS A 68 17.07 18.30 6.69
N LYS A 69 16.18 17.67 7.46
CA LYS A 69 16.09 16.21 7.54
C LYS A 69 15.48 15.71 6.25
N GLU A 70 16.20 14.87 5.52
CA GLU A 70 15.65 14.15 4.38
C GLU A 70 15.18 12.76 4.83
N GLN A 71 14.00 12.36 4.39
CA GLN A 71 13.37 11.11 4.80
C GLN A 71 12.91 10.29 3.59
N LEU A 72 13.26 9.01 3.61
CA LEU A 72 12.85 8.03 2.60
C LEU A 72 12.14 6.86 3.27
N LEU A 73 11.10 6.34 2.61
CA LEU A 73 10.32 5.20 3.06
C LEU A 73 10.63 3.98 2.24
N PHE A 74 11.09 2.92 2.90
CA PHE A 74 11.22 1.59 2.36
C PHE A 74 9.93 0.83 2.57
N ARG A 75 9.22 0.53 1.49
CA ARG A 75 8.06 -0.37 1.51
C ARG A 75 8.51 -1.74 1.02
N ILE A 76 8.66 -2.66 1.95
CA ILE A 76 9.13 -4.03 1.70
C ILE A 76 7.91 -4.96 1.66
N TYR A 77 7.73 -5.67 0.56
CA TYR A 77 6.58 -6.54 0.34
C TYR A 77 6.63 -7.78 1.24
N GLY A 78 5.55 -8.08 1.95
CA GLY A 78 5.44 -9.27 2.77
C GLY A 78 5.42 -10.57 1.95
N ASN A 79 5.80 -11.68 2.58
CA ASN A 79 5.82 -12.99 1.92
C ASN A 79 4.43 -13.40 1.40
N ASN A 80 4.38 -14.02 0.22
CA ASN A 80 3.16 -14.57 -0.42
C ASN A 80 2.04 -13.57 -0.74
N THR A 81 2.30 -12.27 -0.64
CA THR A 81 1.30 -11.23 -0.93
C THR A 81 1.11 -10.96 -2.42
N ASP A 82 2.06 -11.41 -3.24
CA ASP A 82 2.01 -11.43 -4.71
C ASP A 82 0.86 -12.28 -5.27
N LYS A 83 0.38 -13.27 -4.50
CA LYS A 83 -0.81 -14.08 -4.87
C LYS A 83 -2.08 -13.25 -5.05
N ILE A 84 -2.15 -12.11 -4.38
CA ILE A 84 -3.35 -11.24 -4.33
C ILE A 84 -3.06 -9.88 -4.97
N ILE A 85 -1.82 -9.41 -4.84
CA ILE A 85 -1.39 -8.07 -5.26
C ILE A 85 -0.47 -8.17 -6.47
N ASP A 86 -0.93 -7.62 -7.60
CA ASP A 86 -0.10 -7.41 -8.78
C ASP A 86 0.86 -6.24 -8.51
N ARG A 87 2.13 -6.56 -8.24
CA ARG A 87 3.16 -5.58 -7.89
C ARG A 87 3.52 -4.63 -9.02
N ASN A 88 3.39 -5.06 -10.27
CA ASN A 88 3.66 -4.18 -11.41
C ASN A 88 2.52 -3.18 -11.59
N LYS A 89 1.26 -3.61 -11.45
CA LYS A 89 0.11 -2.68 -11.45
C LYS A 89 0.15 -1.71 -10.29
N GLU A 90 0.46 -2.19 -9.08
CA GLU A 90 0.63 -1.32 -7.91
C GLU A 90 1.69 -0.25 -8.15
N PHE A 91 2.85 -0.65 -8.68
CA PHE A 91 3.95 0.25 -9.02
C PHE A 91 3.55 1.30 -10.06
N ASN A 92 2.96 0.87 -11.17
CA ASN A 92 2.56 1.78 -12.25
C ASN A 92 1.45 2.75 -11.80
N ASN A 93 0.49 2.27 -11.01
CA ASN A 93 -0.55 3.13 -10.43
C ASN A 93 0.06 4.16 -9.47
N TRP A 94 1.04 3.76 -8.66
CA TRP A 94 1.74 4.68 -7.76
C TRP A 94 2.50 5.75 -8.54
N LEU A 95 3.27 5.38 -9.57
CA LEU A 95 3.98 6.34 -10.42
C LEU A 95 3.02 7.35 -11.07
N TYR A 96 1.88 6.85 -11.56
CA TYR A 96 0.84 7.69 -12.13
C TYR A 96 0.27 8.66 -11.09
N LEU A 97 -0.11 8.18 -9.90
CA LEU A 97 -0.57 9.02 -8.78
C LEU A 97 0.46 10.07 -8.38
N ALA A 98 1.74 9.69 -8.28
CA ALA A 98 2.82 10.60 -7.92
C ALA A 98 3.01 11.70 -8.97
N SER A 99 2.95 11.35 -10.25
CA SER A 99 3.02 12.34 -11.35
C SER A 99 1.86 13.34 -11.37
N HIS A 100 0.76 13.01 -10.68
CA HIS A 100 -0.39 13.89 -10.48
C HIS A 100 -0.43 14.47 -9.07
N GLY A 101 0.63 14.38 -8.27
CA GLY A 101 0.71 14.92 -6.91
C GLY A 101 -0.28 14.29 -5.92
N CYS A 102 -0.73 13.06 -6.17
CA CYS A 102 -1.65 12.30 -5.32
C CYS A 102 -0.96 11.18 -4.51
N ALA A 103 0.34 10.97 -4.73
CA ALA A 103 1.16 10.04 -3.95
C ALA A 103 2.58 10.59 -3.82
N ALA A 104 3.35 10.01 -2.89
CA ALA A 104 4.77 10.31 -2.75
C ALA A 104 5.55 9.90 -4.00
N GLN A 105 6.58 10.65 -4.36
CA GLN A 105 7.49 10.26 -5.45
C GLN A 105 8.20 8.95 -5.12
N ILE A 106 8.31 8.07 -6.11
CA ILE A 106 9.15 6.87 -6.00
C ILE A 106 10.57 7.26 -6.38
N TYR A 107 11.53 6.92 -5.52
CA TYR A 107 12.96 7.14 -5.73
C TYR A 107 13.62 5.95 -6.39
N ALA A 108 13.25 4.74 -5.98
CA ALA A 108 13.84 3.53 -6.52
C ALA A 108 12.94 2.31 -6.34
N ARG A 109 13.20 1.27 -7.13
CA ARG A 109 12.74 -0.10 -6.89
C ARG A 109 13.90 -0.94 -6.39
N PHE A 110 13.63 -1.89 -5.50
CA PHE A 110 14.59 -2.93 -5.13
C PHE A 110 13.93 -4.32 -5.16
N SER A 111 14.73 -5.38 -5.02
CA SER A 111 14.19 -6.74 -5.00
C SER A 111 13.29 -6.94 -3.79
N GLY A 112 11.98 -7.00 -4.02
CA GLY A 112 10.97 -7.17 -2.97
C GLY A 112 10.44 -5.87 -2.38
N GLY A 113 10.64 -4.71 -3.03
CA GLY A 113 10.03 -3.47 -2.54
C GLY A 113 10.34 -2.23 -3.35
N ILE A 114 9.93 -1.09 -2.81
CA ILE A 114 10.16 0.25 -3.37
C ILE A 114 10.62 1.22 -2.30
N VAL A 115 11.37 2.25 -2.73
CA VAL A 115 11.71 3.41 -1.92
C VAL A 115 10.90 4.59 -2.42
N SER A 116 10.13 5.22 -1.53
CA SER A 116 9.39 6.44 -1.82
C SER A 116 9.87 7.60 -0.94
N GLY A 117 9.50 8.82 -1.33
CA GLY A 117 9.61 9.97 -0.44
C GLY A 117 8.72 9.80 0.80
N PHE A 118 9.09 10.49 1.87
CA PHE A 118 8.25 10.67 3.03
C PHE A 118 7.27 11.83 2.81
N LEU A 119 5.99 11.62 3.12
CA LEU A 119 5.00 12.70 3.16
C LEU A 119 4.88 13.20 4.61
N PRO A 120 5.26 14.45 4.89
CA PRO A 120 5.11 15.00 6.23
C PRO A 120 3.63 15.16 6.57
N GLY A 121 3.25 14.68 7.74
CA GLY A 121 1.88 14.70 8.23
C GLY A 121 1.70 13.81 9.45
N ASN A 122 0.47 13.76 9.94
CA ASN A 122 0.06 12.91 11.05
C ASN A 122 -1.01 11.92 10.58
N THR A 123 -1.00 10.71 11.13
CA THR A 123 -2.12 9.78 10.98
C THR A 123 -3.37 10.41 11.60
N LEU A 124 -4.49 10.38 10.88
CA LEU A 124 -5.75 10.93 11.37
C LEU A 124 -6.25 10.16 12.60
N THR A 125 -6.67 10.89 13.63
CA THR A 125 -7.40 10.36 14.77
C THR A 125 -8.92 10.41 14.52
N VAL A 126 -9.70 9.76 15.37
CA VAL A 126 -11.18 9.82 15.29
C VAL A 126 -11.69 11.26 15.41
N ASP A 127 -11.06 12.09 16.25
CA ASP A 127 -11.46 13.50 16.40
C ASP A 127 -11.13 14.32 15.14
N ASN A 128 -10.04 14.00 14.43
CA ASN A 128 -9.73 14.64 13.15
C ASN A 128 -10.79 14.35 12.08
N LEU A 129 -11.51 13.23 12.17
CA LEU A 129 -12.59 12.90 11.23
C LEU A 129 -13.86 13.74 11.46
N ARG A 130 -13.93 14.51 12.55
CA ARG A 130 -15.02 15.45 12.85
C ARG A 130 -14.64 16.90 12.58
N ASP A 131 -13.38 17.17 12.28
CA ASP A 131 -12.91 18.51 11.93
C ASP A 131 -13.32 18.86 10.49
N ASP A 132 -14.16 19.88 10.34
CA ASP A 132 -14.70 20.29 9.04
C ASP A 132 -13.63 20.64 8.01
N THR A 133 -12.49 21.21 8.46
CA THR A 133 -11.37 21.57 7.58
C THR A 133 -10.68 20.31 7.06
N ILE A 134 -10.40 19.35 7.94
CA ILE A 134 -9.78 18.07 7.58
C ILE A 134 -10.70 17.27 6.65
N VAL A 135 -11.99 17.17 6.97
CA VAL A 135 -12.99 16.48 6.15
C VAL A 135 -13.08 17.13 4.76
N THR A 136 -13.19 18.46 4.70
CA THR A 136 -13.26 19.20 3.43
C THR A 136 -12.03 18.96 2.56
N ASN A 137 -10.83 19.02 3.14
CA ASN A 137 -9.59 18.81 2.40
C ASN A 137 -9.42 17.35 1.95
N THR A 138 -9.89 16.40 2.76
CA THR A 138 -9.95 14.97 2.39
C THR A 138 -10.88 14.76 1.20
N CYS A 139 -12.10 15.32 1.23
CA CYS A 139 -13.06 15.24 0.12
C CYS A 139 -12.52 15.88 -1.17
N LYS A 140 -11.86 17.04 -1.09
CA LYS A 140 -11.20 17.68 -2.24
C LYS A 140 -10.11 16.79 -2.84
N SER A 141 -9.28 16.18 -1.98
CA SER A 141 -8.20 15.28 -2.39
C SER A 141 -8.74 14.01 -3.05
N LEU A 142 -9.77 13.39 -2.48
CA LEU A 142 -10.46 12.24 -3.06
C LEU A 142 -11.12 12.59 -4.40
N SER A 143 -11.78 13.76 -4.50
CA SER A 143 -12.38 14.23 -5.75
C SER A 143 -11.34 14.41 -6.86
N ARG A 144 -10.16 14.95 -6.54
CA ARG A 144 -9.03 15.05 -7.47
C ARG A 144 -8.58 13.67 -7.93
N LEU A 145 -8.40 12.72 -7.01
CA LEU A 145 -8.01 11.35 -7.31
C LEU A 145 -9.03 10.66 -8.23
N HIS A 146 -10.33 10.78 -7.93
CA HIS A 146 -11.43 10.20 -8.72
C HIS A 146 -11.51 10.73 -10.17
N LYS A 147 -11.04 11.95 -10.41
CA LYS A 147 -11.03 12.57 -11.74
C LYS A 147 -9.85 12.10 -12.60
N LEU A 148 -8.84 11.46 -12.01
CA LEU A 148 -7.72 10.94 -12.77
C LEU A 148 -8.17 9.81 -13.72
N LYS A 149 -7.50 9.74 -14.86
CA LYS A 149 -7.76 8.78 -15.95
C LYS A 149 -6.44 8.13 -16.34
N PRO A 150 -6.03 7.03 -15.67
CA PRO A 150 -4.87 6.27 -16.10
C PRO A 150 -5.02 5.89 -17.56
N ASN A 151 -4.04 6.23 -18.40
CA ASN A 151 -4.08 5.90 -19.81
C ASN A 151 -3.66 4.44 -20.01
N THR A 152 -4.53 3.50 -19.66
CA THR A 152 -4.29 2.06 -19.79
C THR A 152 -4.65 1.52 -21.17
N GLY A 153 -5.13 2.36 -22.10
CA GLY A 153 -5.70 1.94 -23.39
C GLY A 153 -7.07 1.26 -23.28
N ASP A 154 -7.40 0.69 -22.12
CA ASP A 154 -8.69 0.08 -21.81
C ASP A 154 -9.72 1.07 -21.25
N GLU A 155 -11.00 0.81 -21.53
CA GLU A 155 -12.10 1.42 -20.79
C GLU A 155 -11.99 1.12 -19.28
N ALA A 156 -12.29 2.13 -18.46
CA ALA A 156 -12.27 1.98 -17.01
C ALA A 156 -13.33 0.95 -16.56
N LYS A 157 -12.87 -0.18 -16.02
CA LYS A 157 -13.72 -1.27 -15.54
C LYS A 157 -13.77 -1.31 -14.00
N PRO A 158 -14.93 -1.60 -13.39
CA PRO A 158 -15.00 -1.79 -11.95
C PRO A 158 -14.25 -3.06 -11.53
N THR A 159 -13.36 -2.95 -10.55
CA THR A 159 -12.51 -4.07 -10.08
C THR A 159 -12.95 -4.65 -8.74
N LEU A 160 -13.82 -3.96 -7.98
CA LEU A 160 -14.25 -4.35 -6.64
C LEU A 160 -14.69 -5.81 -6.54
N PHE A 161 -15.70 -6.22 -7.31
CA PHE A 161 -16.23 -7.59 -7.25
C PHE A 161 -15.26 -8.64 -7.81
N ILE A 162 -14.39 -8.25 -8.75
CA ILE A 162 -13.33 -9.14 -9.25
C ILE A 162 -12.35 -9.42 -8.11
N LYS A 163 -11.92 -8.36 -7.40
CA LYS A 163 -11.00 -8.46 -6.27
C LYS A 163 -11.61 -9.24 -5.11
N ILE A 164 -12.84 -8.95 -4.70
CA ILE A 164 -13.50 -9.71 -3.62
C ILE A 164 -13.54 -11.21 -3.95
N LYS A 165 -13.88 -11.60 -5.18
CA LYS A 165 -13.85 -13.01 -5.61
C LYS A 165 -12.44 -13.62 -5.54
N GLN A 166 -11.41 -12.88 -5.97
CA GLN A 166 -10.02 -13.32 -5.84
C GLN A 166 -9.64 -13.54 -4.37
N PHE A 167 -10.02 -12.64 -3.46
CA PHE A 167 -9.80 -12.82 -2.03
C PHE A 167 -10.53 -14.05 -1.50
N LEU A 168 -11.84 -14.20 -1.79
CA LEU A 168 -12.65 -15.34 -1.35
C LEU A 168 -12.09 -16.69 -1.82
N ALA A 169 -11.50 -16.74 -3.02
CA ALA A 169 -10.85 -17.96 -3.54
C ALA A 169 -9.62 -18.41 -2.74
N ASN A 170 -9.03 -17.53 -1.92
CA ASN A 170 -7.91 -17.87 -1.02
C ASN A 170 -8.40 -18.39 0.34
N PHE A 171 -9.71 -18.35 0.63
CA PHE A 171 -10.26 -18.89 1.87
C PHE A 171 -10.65 -20.36 1.71
N SER A 172 -10.36 -21.14 2.75
CA SER A 172 -10.86 -22.49 2.92
C SER A 172 -11.85 -22.52 4.08
N ALA A 173 -12.97 -23.22 3.92
CA ALA A 173 -13.91 -23.53 4.99
C ALA A 173 -13.40 -24.64 5.94
N HIS A 174 -12.22 -25.21 5.62
CA HIS A 174 -11.58 -26.27 6.38
C HIS A 174 -10.37 -25.75 7.14
N TYR A 175 -10.33 -26.02 8.45
CA TYR A 175 -9.24 -25.75 9.36
C TYR A 175 -8.75 -27.06 9.99
N GLU A 176 -7.44 -27.32 9.93
CA GLU A 176 -6.82 -28.50 10.55
C GLU A 176 -7.02 -28.53 12.08
N ASN A 177 -7.04 -27.35 12.70
CA ASN A 177 -7.28 -27.24 14.14
C ASN A 177 -8.78 -27.43 14.45
N LYS A 178 -9.10 -28.49 15.19
CA LYS A 178 -10.48 -28.85 15.58
C LYS A 178 -11.24 -27.72 16.27
N GLN A 179 -10.64 -27.01 17.22
CA GLN A 179 -11.30 -25.90 17.92
C GLN A 179 -11.62 -24.73 16.97
N LYS A 180 -10.72 -24.43 16.03
CA LYS A 180 -10.98 -23.42 14.98
C LYS A 180 -12.11 -23.88 14.04
N GLN A 181 -12.12 -25.15 13.64
CA GLN A 181 -13.19 -25.72 12.81
C GLN A 181 -14.55 -25.66 13.51
N GLU A 182 -14.63 -26.05 14.78
CA GLU A 182 -15.86 -25.99 15.57
C GLU A 182 -16.37 -24.55 15.70
N ARG A 183 -15.47 -23.58 15.93
CA ARG A 183 -15.83 -22.15 15.97
C ARG A 183 -16.33 -21.66 14.60
N TYR A 184 -15.69 -22.07 13.51
CA TYR A 184 -16.12 -21.73 12.15
C TYR A 184 -17.50 -22.31 11.86
N ASP A 185 -17.72 -23.60 12.12
CA ASP A 185 -18.98 -24.30 11.87
C ASP A 185 -20.12 -23.71 12.71
N LYS A 186 -19.86 -23.41 13.98
CA LYS A 186 -20.83 -22.76 14.88
C LYS A 186 -21.22 -21.36 14.39
N PHE A 187 -20.29 -20.60 13.82
CA PHE A 187 -20.58 -19.25 13.36
C PHE A 187 -21.22 -19.23 11.97
N PHE A 188 -20.66 -19.97 11.00
CA PHE A 188 -21.08 -19.89 9.61
C PHE A 188 -22.17 -20.91 9.26
N LYS A 189 -21.97 -22.19 9.60
CA LYS A 189 -22.90 -23.25 9.20
C LYS A 189 -24.19 -23.20 10.01
N GLN A 190 -24.09 -23.14 11.34
CA GLN A 190 -25.27 -23.15 12.22
C GLN A 190 -26.12 -21.88 12.12
N ARG A 191 -25.53 -20.75 11.69
CA ARG A 191 -26.26 -19.48 11.47
C ARG A 191 -26.61 -19.23 10.01
N GLU A 192 -26.32 -20.21 9.13
CA GLU A 192 -26.57 -20.13 7.68
C GLU A 192 -25.98 -18.86 7.02
N ILE A 193 -24.82 -18.39 7.51
CA ILE A 193 -24.16 -17.19 6.98
C ILE A 193 -23.39 -17.58 5.72
N SER A 194 -23.76 -16.97 4.59
CA SER A 194 -23.09 -17.15 3.31
C SER A 194 -22.56 -15.82 2.78
N PHE A 195 -21.25 -15.61 2.91
CA PHE A 195 -20.59 -14.43 2.34
C PHE A 195 -20.82 -14.27 0.84
N LEU A 196 -20.93 -15.39 0.11
CA LEU A 196 -21.18 -15.34 -1.32
C LEU A 196 -22.59 -14.82 -1.60
N HIS A 197 -23.59 -15.26 -0.82
CA HIS A 197 -24.96 -14.75 -0.91
C HIS A 197 -25.01 -13.25 -0.59
N ASP A 198 -24.40 -12.84 0.53
CA ASP A 198 -24.34 -11.42 0.93
C ASP A 198 -23.64 -10.56 -0.13
N LEU A 199 -22.56 -11.07 -0.72
CA LEU A 199 -21.85 -10.41 -1.81
C LEU A 199 -22.73 -10.25 -3.06
N HIS A 200 -23.54 -11.25 -3.40
CA HIS A 200 -24.49 -11.17 -4.51
C HIS A 200 -25.54 -10.08 -4.25
N CYS A 201 -26.15 -10.08 -3.06
CA CYS A 201 -27.11 -9.05 -2.66
C CYS A 201 -26.49 -7.63 -2.70
N LEU A 202 -25.29 -7.47 -2.13
CA LEU A 202 -24.56 -6.20 -2.14
C LEU A 202 -24.23 -5.75 -3.56
N ARG A 203 -23.80 -6.67 -4.42
CA ARG A 203 -23.53 -6.39 -5.84
C ARG A 203 -24.75 -5.84 -6.54
N ASP A 204 -25.90 -6.48 -6.36
CA ASP A 204 -27.13 -6.08 -7.04
C ASP A 204 -27.59 -4.69 -6.57
N ILE A 205 -27.44 -4.36 -5.27
CA ILE A 205 -27.70 -3.02 -4.73
C ILE A 205 -26.76 -1.98 -5.35
N ILE A 206 -25.46 -2.27 -5.40
CA ILE A 206 -24.45 -1.33 -5.95
C ILE A 206 -24.68 -1.11 -7.45
N GLN A 207 -24.94 -2.17 -8.22
CA GLN A 207 -25.16 -2.07 -9.67
C GLN A 207 -26.40 -1.25 -10.03
N ARG A 208 -27.48 -1.34 -9.23
CA ARG A 208 -28.69 -0.50 -9.42
C ARG A 208 -28.42 1.00 -9.28
N ARG A 209 -27.39 1.41 -8.52
CA ARG A 209 -27.06 2.84 -8.36
C ARG A 209 -26.40 3.45 -9.59
N GLN A 210 -25.94 2.62 -10.54
CA GLN A 210 -25.29 3.07 -11.78
C GLN A 210 -24.17 4.10 -11.54
N SER A 211 -23.43 3.96 -10.43
CA SER A 211 -22.35 4.88 -10.08
C SER A 211 -21.26 4.88 -11.15
N LYS A 212 -20.77 6.07 -11.48
CA LYS A 212 -19.65 6.23 -12.42
C LYS A 212 -18.40 5.49 -11.92
N VAL A 213 -17.74 4.76 -12.81
CA VAL A 213 -16.43 4.17 -12.53
C VAL A 213 -15.39 5.29 -12.47
N VAL A 214 -14.73 5.39 -11.32
CA VAL A 214 -13.68 6.38 -11.04
C VAL A 214 -12.40 5.66 -10.64
N PHE A 215 -11.26 6.33 -10.78
CA PHE A 215 -10.03 5.84 -10.19
C PHE A 215 -10.13 5.98 -8.67
N CYS A 216 -10.00 4.90 -7.92
CA CYS A 216 -10.15 4.93 -6.46
C CYS A 216 -9.19 3.95 -5.79
N HIS A 217 -9.00 4.13 -4.49
CA HIS A 217 -8.42 3.09 -3.66
C HIS A 217 -9.41 1.92 -3.55
N ASN A 218 -8.92 0.69 -3.49
CA ASN A 218 -9.75 -0.51 -3.39
C ASN A 218 -9.20 -1.42 -2.28
N ASP A 219 -9.17 -0.88 -1.06
CA ASP A 219 -8.97 -1.69 0.15
C ASP A 219 -10.06 -2.76 0.28
#